data_AF-A0A7Y2B1K6-F1
#
_entry.id   AF-A0A7Y2B1K6-F1
#
_cell.length_a   1.000
_cell.length_b   1.000
_cell.length_c   1.000
_cell.angle_alpha   90.00
_cell.angle_beta   90.00
_cell.angle_gamma   90.00
#
_symmetry.space_group_name_H-M   'P 1'
#
loop_
_entity.id
_entity.type
_entity.pdbx_description
1 polymer ?
#
loop_
_entity_poly.entity_id
_entity_poly.type
_entity_poly.pdbx_seq_one_letter_code
_entity_poly.pdbx_strand_id
1 'polypeptide(L)'
;MSGSFADTLKGWEGSPVTVVNPQSFRRGAITDAIDLETFEAKLVSVGGDYIEVAYEAKKKGEVQGVTQFIPFTQIRRVSVWGSENLIHV
;
A
#
# COMPACT_ATOMS: atom_id res chain seq x y z
N MET A 1 5.69 25.57 -0.23
CA MET A 1 5.68 24.71 -1.43
C MET A 1 4.67 23.61 -1.17
N SER A 2 3.51 23.66 -1.82
CA SER A 2 2.52 22.58 -1.76
C SER A 2 3.03 21.45 -2.66
N GLY A 3 3.88 20.57 -2.13
CA GLY A 3 4.25 19.34 -2.83
C GLY A 3 2.98 18.54 -3.07
N SER A 4 2.70 18.17 -4.33
CA SER A 4 1.56 17.33 -4.64
C SER A 4 1.72 15.99 -3.92
N PHE A 5 0.63 15.38 -3.48
CA PHE A 5 0.62 14.04 -2.88
C PHE A 5 1.47 13.03 -3.68
N ALA A 6 1.39 13.10 -5.01
CA ALA A 6 2.18 12.27 -5.91
C ALA A 6 3.69 12.56 -5.84
N ASP A 7 4.11 13.80 -5.60
CA ASP A 7 5.53 14.16 -5.49
C ASP A 7 6.15 13.61 -4.21
N THR A 8 5.40 13.58 -3.10
CA THR A 8 5.86 12.96 -1.86
C THR A 8 5.96 11.44 -2.02
N LEU A 9 4.98 10.80 -2.66
CA LEU A 9 5.02 9.35 -2.91
C LEU A 9 6.17 8.95 -3.85
N LYS A 10 6.48 9.76 -4.88
CA LYS A 10 7.62 9.51 -5.77
C LYS A 10 8.95 9.45 -5.01
N GLY A 11 9.09 10.25 -3.96
CA GLY A 11 10.25 10.21 -3.07
C GLY A 11 10.38 8.90 -2.28
N TRP A 12 9.34 8.06 -2.23
CA TRP A 12 9.33 6.79 -1.52
C TRP A 12 9.43 5.57 -2.46
N GLU A 13 9.58 5.78 -3.77
CA GLU A 13 9.76 4.67 -4.72
C GLU A 13 10.94 3.78 -4.30
N GLY A 14 10.72 2.47 -4.30
CA GLY A 14 11.66 1.47 -3.84
C GLY A 14 11.68 1.24 -2.32
N SER A 15 10.99 2.07 -1.53
CA SER A 15 10.94 1.95 -0.06
C SER A 15 9.85 0.99 0.42
N PRO A 16 10.04 0.35 1.58
CA PRO A 16 8.99 -0.40 2.25
C PRO A 16 7.93 0.55 2.81
N VAL A 17 6.68 0.35 2.39
CA VAL A 17 5.51 1.13 2.81
C VAL A 17 4.44 0.23 3.44
N THR A 18 3.71 0.78 4.39
CA THR A 18 2.47 0.19 4.89
C THR A 18 1.30 0.91 4.24
N VAL A 19 0.44 0.15 3.57
CA VAL A 19 -0.74 0.69 2.89
C VAL A 19 -2.00 0.30 3.67
N VAL A 20 -2.90 1.27 3.88
CA VAL A 20 -4.23 1.04 4.44
C VAL A 20 -5.26 1.15 3.33
N ASN A 21 -5.87 0.02 2.97
CA ASN A 21 -6.86 -0.06 1.89
C ASN A 21 -8.15 -0.74 2.40
N PRO A 22 -9.30 -0.04 2.39
CA PRO A 22 -10.57 -0.59 2.85
C PRO A 22 -11.15 -1.70 1.95
N GLN A 23 -10.57 -1.97 0.77
CA GLN A 23 -11.02 -3.02 -0.13
C GLN A 23 -10.09 -4.24 -0.22
N SER A 24 -8.96 -4.26 0.52
CA SER A 24 -7.88 -5.22 0.23
C SER A 24 -8.23 -6.70 0.40
N PHE A 25 -9.26 -7.09 1.15
CA PHE A 25 -9.73 -8.48 1.12
C PHE A 25 -11.25 -8.57 1.17
N ARG A 26 -11.89 -8.85 0.02
CA ARG A 26 -13.22 -9.50 0.05
C ARG A 26 -13.02 -10.88 0.70
N ARG A 27 -13.36 -10.98 2.00
CA ARG A 27 -13.64 -12.21 2.77
C ARG A 27 -13.11 -13.49 2.12
N GLY A 28 -11.85 -13.82 2.39
CA GLY A 28 -11.31 -15.09 1.93
C GLY A 28 -9.83 -15.27 2.24
N ALA A 29 -9.52 -15.57 3.51
CA ALA A 29 -8.45 -16.48 3.96
C ALA A 29 -7.69 -16.03 5.23
N ILE A 30 -7.96 -14.86 5.80
CA ILE A 30 -7.37 -14.46 7.08
C ILE A 30 -8.50 -14.00 8.00
N THR A 31 -8.77 -14.81 9.02
CA THR A 31 -9.75 -14.57 10.07
C THR A 31 -9.27 -13.53 11.08
N ASP A 32 -10.22 -12.75 11.59
CA ASP A 32 -10.19 -11.94 12.81
C ASP A 32 -9.35 -10.65 12.84
N ALA A 33 -9.77 -9.64 12.07
CA ALA A 33 -9.73 -8.25 12.54
C ALA A 33 -10.77 -7.39 11.81
N ILE A 34 -11.52 -6.61 12.60
CA ILE A 34 -12.49 -5.61 12.15
C ILE A 34 -11.73 -4.43 11.53
N ASP A 35 -12.21 -3.94 10.38
CA ASP A 35 -11.93 -2.64 9.76
C ASP A 35 -10.46 -2.21 9.54
N LEU A 36 -10.13 -1.94 8.26
CA LEU A 36 -8.86 -1.36 7.79
C LEU A 36 -7.67 -2.33 7.81
N GLU A 37 -7.65 -3.29 6.88
CA GLU A 37 -6.49 -4.16 6.68
C GLU A 37 -5.30 -3.33 6.20
N THR A 38 -4.29 -3.24 7.07
CA THR A 38 -2.99 -2.69 6.74
C THR A 38 -2.09 -3.82 6.25
N PHE A 39 -1.27 -3.56 5.24
CA PHE A 39 -0.30 -4.54 4.77
C PHE A 39 1.01 -3.87 4.40
N GLU A 40 2.10 -4.59 4.61
CA GLU A 40 3.44 -4.17 4.22
C GLU A 40 3.69 -4.54 2.76
N ALA A 41 4.15 -3.57 1.99
CA ALA A 41 4.49 -3.73 0.60
C ALA A 41 5.67 -2.84 0.23
N LYS A 42 6.33 -3.13 -0.89
CA LYS A 42 7.31 -2.23 -1.49
C LYS A 42 6.59 -1.32 -2.49
N LEU A 43 6.77 0.00 -2.37
CA LEU A 43 6.30 0.92 -3.40
C LEU A 43 7.18 0.77 -4.64
N VAL A 44 6.59 0.32 -5.75
CA VAL A 44 7.30 0.04 -7.00
C VAL A 44 7.33 1.28 -7.88
N SER A 45 6.16 1.90 -8.09
CA SER A 45 6.01 3.08 -8.93
C SER A 45 4.81 3.92 -8.50
N VAL A 46 4.84 5.21 -8.84
CA VAL A 46 3.70 6.13 -8.68
C VAL A 46 3.17 6.54 -10.05
N GLY A 47 1.97 6.06 -10.38
CA GLY A 47 1.23 6.43 -11.58
C GLY A 47 0.54 7.80 -11.45
N GLY A 48 -0.25 8.16 -12.46
CA GLY A 48 -0.98 9.43 -12.45
C GLY A 48 -2.06 9.51 -11.36
N ASP A 49 -2.78 8.42 -11.13
CA ASP A 49 -3.91 8.30 -10.21
C ASP A 49 -3.87 7.03 -9.34
N TYR A 50 -2.72 6.33 -9.33
CA TYR A 50 -2.53 5.07 -8.61
C TYR A 50 -1.09 4.92 -8.08
N ILE A 51 -0.90 4.04 -7.09
CA ILE A 51 0.41 3.47 -6.74
C ILE A 51 0.49 2.02 -7.18
N GLU A 52 1.68 1.58 -7.57
CA GLU A 52 2.01 0.18 -7.77
C GLU A 52 2.80 -0.31 -6.56
N VAL A 53 2.34 -1.41 -5.95
CA VAL A 53 2.99 -2.01 -4.78
C VAL A 53 3.25 -3.49 -5.01
N ALA A 54 4.37 -3.98 -4.49
CA ALA A 54 4.74 -5.39 -4.53
C ALA A 54 4.82 -5.97 -3.11
N TYR A 55 4.18 -7.11 -2.88
CA TYR A 55 4.18 -7.78 -1.59
C TYR A 55 4.16 -9.30 -1.76
N GLU A 56 4.54 -10.02 -0.71
CA GLU A 56 4.46 -11.48 -0.69
C GLU A 56 3.08 -11.92 -0.18
N ALA A 57 2.34 -12.67 -0.99
CA ALA A 57 1.06 -13.25 -0.60
C ALA A 57 1.21 -14.76 -0.40
N LYS A 58 0.59 -15.29 0.67
CA LYS A 58 0.48 -16.73 0.88
C LYS A 58 -0.82 -17.25 0.28
N LYS A 59 -0.73 -18.12 -0.72
CA LYS A 59 -1.88 -18.81 -1.30
C LYS A 59 -1.67 -20.31 -1.18
N LYS A 60 -2.55 -21.00 -0.44
CA LYS A 60 -2.50 -22.46 -0.23
C LYS A 60 -1.14 -22.99 0.26
N GLY A 61 -0.44 -22.23 1.10
CA GLY A 61 0.86 -22.61 1.66
C GLY A 61 2.06 -22.21 0.80
N GLU A 62 1.86 -21.73 -0.42
CA GLU A 62 2.93 -21.17 -1.26
C GLU A 62 3.03 -19.66 -1.10
N VAL A 63 4.26 -19.16 -0.94
CA VAL A 63 4.57 -17.74 -0.98
C VAL A 63 4.78 -17.33 -2.43
N GLN A 64 4.00 -16.37 -2.91
CA GLN A 64 4.14 -15.82 -4.26
C GLN A 64 4.24 -14.30 -4.19
N GLY A 65 5.14 -13.73 -5.00
CA GLY A 65 5.21 -12.29 -5.19
C GLY A 65 3.99 -11.80 -5.96
N VAL A 66 3.28 -10.82 -5.41
CA VAL A 66 2.11 -10.20 -6.00
C VAL A 66 2.39 -8.72 -6.22
N THR A 67 2.07 -8.24 -7.42
CA THR A 67 2.04 -6.82 -7.75
C THR A 67 0.59 -6.35 -7.80
N GLN A 68 0.29 -5.24 -7.14
CA GLN A 68 -1.04 -4.64 -7.09
C GLN A 68 -0.99 -3.16 -7.44
N PHE A 69 -1.98 -2.72 -8.21
CA PHE A 69 -2.22 -1.31 -8.52
C PHE A 69 -3.36 -0.80 -7.65
N ILE A 70 -3.11 0.26 -6.88
CA ILE A 70 -4.06 0.81 -5.91
C ILE A 70 -4.37 2.26 -6.29
N PRO A 71 -5.60 2.56 -6.72
CA PRO A 71 -6.02 3.92 -7.03
C PRO A 71 -5.92 4.82 -5.79
N PHE A 72 -5.51 6.08 -5.96
CA PHE A 72 -5.41 7.04 -4.85
C PHE A 72 -6.73 7.23 -4.10
N THR A 73 -7.87 7.10 -4.79
CA THR A 73 -9.21 7.17 -4.20
C THR A 73 -9.53 6.06 -3.21
N GLN A 74 -8.76 4.96 -3.23
CA GLN A 74 -8.89 3.83 -2.31
C GLN A 74 -7.87 3.86 -1.18
N ILE A 75 -6.84 4.69 -1.29
CA ILE A 75 -5.81 4.82 -0.27
C ILE A 75 -6.35 5.68 0.86
N ARG A 76 -6.40 5.14 2.08
CA ARG A 76 -6.74 5.93 3.29
C ARG A 76 -5.50 6.47 3.98
N ARG A 77 -4.40 5.73 3.88
CA ARG A 77 -3.12 6.08 4.50
C ARG A 77 -2.00 5.27 3.85
N VAL A 78 -0.86 5.93 3.69
CA VAL A 78 0.44 5.30 3.36
C VAL A 78 1.46 5.80 4.36
N SER A 79 2.30 4.91 4.89
CA SER A 79 3.43 5.26 5.75
C SER A 79 4.67 4.50 5.34
N VAL A 80 5.84 5.15 5.41
CA VAL A 80 7.15 4.52 5.14
C VAL A 80 7.86 4.25 6.47
N TRP A 81 8.49 3.08 6.62
CA TRP A 81 9.25 2.77 7.83
C TRP A 81 10.57 3.57 7.86
N GLY A 82 10.91 4.17 9.00
CA GLY A 82 12.18 4.89 9.21
C GLY A 82 12.12 6.41 9.00
N SER A 83 10.99 6.95 8.56
CA SER A 83 10.71 8.39 8.66
C SER A 83 9.26 8.57 9.07
N GLU A 84 8.97 9.39 10.08
CA GLU A 84 7.60 9.64 10.58
C GLU A 84 6.77 10.48 9.57
N ASN A 85 6.86 10.18 8.28
CA ASN A 85 6.08 10.82 7.26
C ASN A 85 4.76 10.06 7.08
N LEU A 86 3.74 10.62 7.69
CA LEU A 86 2.39 10.09 7.76
C LEU A 86 1.52 10.89 6.80
N ILE A 87 1.09 10.27 5.70
CA ILE A 87 0.21 10.94 4.74
C ILE A 87 -1.21 10.39 4.88
N HIS A 88 -2.13 11.27 5.25
CA HIS A 88 -3.57 11.03 5.22
C HIS A 88 -4.13 11.63 3.93
N VAL A 89 -4.92 10.85 3.20
CA VAL A 89 -5.52 11.21 1.90
C VAL A 89 -7.00 11.45 2.06
#